data_AF-A0A9E4H806-F1
#
_entry.id   AF-A0A9E4H806-F1
#
_cell.length_a   1.000
_cell.length_b   1.000
_cell.length_c   1.000
_cell.angle_alpha   90.00
_cell.angle_beta   90.00
_cell.angle_gamma   90.00
#
_symmetry.space_group_name_H-M   'P 1'
#
loop_
_entity.id
_entity.type
_entity.pdbx_description
1 polymer ?
#
loop_
_entity_poly.entity_id
_entity_poly.type
_entity_poly.pdbx_seq_one_letter_code
_entity_poly.pdbx_strand_id
1 'polypeptide(L)'
;MTSSTSAVSRLRDIVGREAAVDPAHLPSYAIDSYLPIAAVQPADADGVSEVLTWAHRFGVAVFPSGGRTFTQLGNPPTRPGIALDLTQLNRVVDFQPADLTVSVEAGVTIAQLDAALAQDGKHVPISAPQAGRATVGGTLATGVSGPLRAAYGLPRDWLIGINVVGADGTPTKAGGKVVKNVTGYDLNRLYTGSLGTLAVITEATFKLAPAPVDWAVVVASFRHAPVRTCSPNITLPLGCSCSPVKRLLTCPRP
;
A
#
# COMPACT_ATOMS: atom_id res chain seq x y z
N MET A 1 0.06 -11.23 32.27
CA MET A 1 1.29 -10.63 31.70
C MET A 1 2.20 -11.77 31.25
N THR A 2 1.95 -12.32 30.07
CA THR A 2 2.85 -13.28 29.44
C THR A 2 4.08 -12.53 28.93
N SER A 3 5.27 -12.93 29.38
CA SER A 3 6.55 -12.33 29.00
C SER A 3 6.70 -12.28 27.48
N SER A 4 7.21 -11.17 26.95
CA SER A 4 7.38 -10.92 25.50
C SER A 4 8.05 -12.10 24.77
N THR A 5 9.00 -12.78 25.41
CA THR A 5 9.70 -13.97 24.89
C THR A 5 8.77 -15.17 24.60
N SER A 6 7.69 -15.35 25.37
CA SER A 6 6.71 -16.42 25.16
C SER A 6 5.77 -16.15 23.98
N ALA A 7 5.52 -14.87 23.68
CA ALA A 7 4.71 -14.46 22.53
C ALA A 7 5.47 -14.62 21.22
N VAL A 8 6.75 -14.22 21.19
CA VAL A 8 7.61 -14.34 20.00
C VAL A 8 7.90 -15.81 19.63
N SER A 9 8.11 -16.68 20.63
CA SER A 9 8.29 -18.12 20.38
C SER A 9 7.05 -18.76 19.78
N ARG A 10 5.86 -18.47 20.32
CA ARG A 10 4.59 -18.97 19.75
C ARG A 10 4.29 -18.42 18.36
N LEU A 11 4.64 -17.16 18.08
CA LEU A 11 4.53 -16.59 16.73
C LEU A 11 5.43 -17.33 15.74
N ARG A 12 6.66 -17.66 16.13
CA ARG A 12 7.59 -18.45 15.30
C ARG A 12 7.08 -19.86 15.00
N ASP A 13 6.32 -20.45 15.92
CA ASP A 13 5.73 -21.77 15.73
C ASP A 13 4.52 -21.74 14.78
N ILE A 14 3.82 -20.60 14.67
CA ILE A 14 2.63 -20.44 13.84
C ILE A 14 3.00 -20.07 12.40
N VAL A 15 3.76 -19.00 12.19
CA VAL A 15 4.07 -18.50 10.84
C VAL A 15 5.26 -19.27 10.21
N GLY A 16 5.87 -20.18 10.98
CA GLY A 16 7.17 -20.78 10.66
C GLY A 16 8.32 -19.86 11.03
N ARG A 17 9.48 -20.46 11.36
CA ARG A 17 10.67 -19.71 11.80
C ARG A 17 11.20 -18.75 10.75
N GLU A 18 11.01 -19.06 9.47
CA GLU A 18 11.51 -18.27 8.33
C GLU A 18 10.71 -16.99 8.10
N ALA A 19 9.44 -16.98 8.50
CA ALA A 19 8.59 -15.79 8.41
C ALA A 19 8.83 -14.81 9.56
N ALA A 20 9.53 -15.20 10.64
CA ALA A 20 9.85 -14.29 11.72
C ALA A 20 11.09 -13.47 11.39
N VAL A 21 10.95 -12.15 11.43
CA VAL A 21 12.07 -11.24 11.17
C VAL A 21 13.08 -11.31 12.32
N ASP A 22 14.37 -11.28 11.98
CA ASP A 22 15.46 -11.21 12.96
C ASP A 22 15.30 -9.96 13.84
N PRO A 23 15.40 -10.09 15.19
CA PRO A 23 15.42 -8.96 16.11
C PRO A 23 16.34 -7.80 15.71
N ALA A 24 17.46 -8.06 15.03
CA ALA A 24 18.38 -7.03 14.54
C ALA A 24 17.74 -6.07 13.52
N HIS A 25 16.72 -6.53 12.78
CA HIS A 25 16.01 -5.74 11.77
C HIS A 25 14.74 -5.08 12.31
N LEU A 26 14.32 -5.34 13.56
CA LEU A 26 13.15 -4.71 14.17
C LEU A 26 13.17 -3.16 14.13
N PRO A 27 14.32 -2.46 14.28
CA PRO A 27 14.35 -1.01 14.16
C PRO A 27 13.83 -0.48 12.82
N SER A 28 13.87 -1.28 11.74
CA SER A 28 13.31 -0.88 10.44
C SER A 28 11.78 -0.84 10.42
N TYR A 29 11.12 -1.46 11.40
CA TYR A 29 9.67 -1.49 11.58
C TYR A 29 9.17 -0.47 12.60
N ALA A 30 10.03 0.45 13.06
CA ALA A 30 9.63 1.50 13.98
C ALA A 30 8.51 2.37 13.36
N ILE A 31 7.46 2.59 14.15
CA ILE A 31 6.35 3.49 13.82
C ILE A 31 6.52 4.70 14.73
N ASP A 32 7.00 5.81 14.17
CA ASP A 32 7.47 6.97 14.93
C ASP A 32 8.52 6.57 15.99
N SER A 33 8.22 6.74 17.28
CA SER A 33 9.08 6.34 18.40
C SER A 33 8.78 4.93 18.93
N TYR A 34 7.75 4.27 18.39
CA TYR A 34 7.31 2.97 18.85
C TYR A 34 8.03 1.83 18.12
N LEU A 35 8.63 0.92 18.89
CA LEU A 35 9.27 -0.30 18.38
C LEU A 35 8.35 -1.52 18.60
N PRO A 36 7.98 -2.25 17.53
CA PRO A 36 7.23 -3.50 17.66
C PRO A 36 7.98 -4.56 18.47
N ILE A 37 7.24 -5.42 19.17
CA ILE A 37 7.79 -6.54 19.96
C ILE A 37 8.41 -7.60 19.03
N ALA A 38 7.79 -7.79 17.86
CA ALA A 38 8.25 -8.69 16.82
C ALA A 38 7.75 -8.20 15.46
N ALA A 39 8.36 -8.69 14.39
CA ALA A 39 7.88 -8.53 13.03
C ALA A 39 7.76 -9.90 12.37
N VAL A 40 6.69 -10.10 11.61
CA VAL A 40 6.43 -11.33 10.85
C VAL A 40 6.15 -11.00 9.39
N GLN A 41 6.60 -11.88 8.51
CA GLN A 41 6.53 -11.80 7.06
C GLN A 41 5.89 -13.08 6.50
N PRO A 42 4.54 -13.20 6.56
CA PRO A 42 3.85 -14.34 5.96
C PRO A 42 4.14 -14.43 4.47
N ALA A 43 4.19 -15.64 3.92
CA ALA A 43 4.44 -15.87 2.49
C ALA A 43 3.16 -15.74 1.64
N ASP A 44 1.98 -15.87 2.25
CA ASP A 44 0.69 -15.92 1.58
C ASP A 44 -0.44 -15.35 2.48
N ALA A 45 -1.66 -15.30 1.92
CA ALA A 45 -2.84 -14.81 2.62
C ALA A 45 -3.28 -15.71 3.79
N ASP A 46 -3.00 -17.02 3.72
CA ASP A 46 -3.36 -17.96 4.78
C ASP A 46 -2.48 -17.73 6.02
N GLY A 47 -1.18 -17.50 5.84
CA GLY A 47 -0.28 -17.09 6.92
C GLY A 47 -0.67 -15.76 7.55
N VAL A 48 -1.23 -14.81 6.77
CA VAL A 48 -1.81 -13.56 7.32
C VAL A 48 -3.01 -13.87 8.21
N SER A 49 -3.92 -14.73 7.75
CA SER A 49 -5.08 -15.20 8.52
C SER A 49 -4.70 -15.88 9.83
N GLU A 50 -3.69 -16.75 9.82
CA GLU A 50 -3.21 -17.44 11.02
C GLU A 50 -2.62 -16.45 12.05
N VAL A 51 -1.82 -15.49 11.60
CA VAL A 51 -1.26 -14.44 12.47
C VAL A 51 -2.37 -13.61 13.12
N LEU A 52 -3.36 -13.19 12.34
CA LEU A 52 -4.46 -12.36 12.84
C LEU A 52 -5.37 -13.15 13.79
N THR A 53 -5.68 -14.40 13.47
CA THR A 53 -6.43 -15.32 14.36
C THR A 53 -5.74 -15.47 15.71
N TRP A 54 -4.42 -15.67 15.70
CA TRP A 54 -3.62 -15.74 16.93
C TRP A 54 -3.64 -14.41 17.69
N ALA A 55 -3.38 -13.29 17.00
CA ALA A 55 -3.33 -11.98 17.64
C ALA A 55 -4.68 -11.61 18.26
N HIS A 56 -5.79 -11.93 17.59
CA HIS A 56 -7.15 -11.78 18.10
C HIS A 56 -7.37 -12.59 19.39
N ARG A 57 -6.99 -13.87 19.37
CA ARG A 57 -7.14 -14.78 20.53
C ARG A 57 -6.37 -14.32 21.76
N PHE A 58 -5.19 -13.72 21.57
CA PHE A 58 -4.30 -13.32 22.65
C PHE A 58 -4.32 -11.81 22.96
N GLY A 59 -5.15 -11.03 22.26
CA GLY A 59 -5.28 -9.57 22.47
C GLY A 59 -4.04 -8.76 22.06
N VAL A 60 -3.21 -9.30 21.17
CA VAL A 60 -1.96 -8.65 20.71
C VAL A 60 -2.29 -7.62 19.63
N ALA A 61 -1.62 -6.46 19.66
CA ALA A 61 -1.80 -5.45 18.61
C ALA A 61 -1.04 -5.87 17.34
N VAL A 62 -1.63 -5.60 16.18
CA VAL A 62 -1.02 -5.89 14.89
C VAL A 62 -0.93 -4.59 14.11
N PHE A 63 0.23 -4.34 13.53
CA PHE A 63 0.51 -3.17 12.72
C PHE A 63 0.86 -3.62 11.30
N PRO A 64 -0.10 -3.57 10.37
CA PRO A 64 0.15 -3.91 8.97
C PRO A 64 1.21 -2.99 8.37
N SER A 65 2.16 -3.56 7.67
CA SER A 65 3.30 -2.87 7.08
C SER A 65 3.54 -3.41 5.67
N GLY A 66 3.85 -2.50 4.74
CA GLY A 66 4.29 -2.85 3.39
C GLY A 66 5.61 -2.16 3.09
N GLY A 67 5.59 -1.21 2.16
CA GLY A 67 6.77 -0.46 1.74
C GLY A 67 7.43 0.47 2.78
N ARG A 68 6.76 0.68 3.93
CA ARG A 68 7.17 1.59 5.01
C ARG A 68 7.47 3.02 4.51
N THR A 69 6.69 3.51 3.54
CA THR A 69 6.87 4.85 2.94
C THR A 69 6.00 5.93 3.61
N PHE A 70 4.94 5.53 4.30
CA PHE A 70 3.98 6.41 4.99
C PHE A 70 3.70 5.95 6.42
N THR A 71 4.74 5.58 7.17
CA THR A 71 4.61 5.06 8.55
C THR A 71 4.17 6.11 9.57
N GLN A 72 4.32 7.40 9.25
CA GLN A 72 3.94 8.52 10.13
C GLN A 72 2.48 8.97 9.93
N LEU A 73 1.75 8.34 9.01
CA LEU A 73 0.38 8.71 8.70
C LEU A 73 -0.59 7.91 9.59
N GLY A 74 -1.34 8.60 10.45
CA GLY A 74 -2.33 7.99 11.34
C GLY A 74 -2.05 8.30 12.80
N ASN A 75 -2.61 7.47 13.69
CA ASN A 75 -2.37 7.60 15.13
C ASN A 75 -1.18 6.74 15.54
N PRO A 76 -0.31 7.23 16.45
CA PRO A 76 0.80 6.44 16.96
C PRO A 76 0.28 5.23 17.76
N PRO A 77 1.02 4.11 17.77
CA PRO A 77 0.68 2.94 18.55
C PRO A 77 0.53 3.26 20.04
N THR A 78 -0.63 2.89 20.62
CA THR A 78 -0.90 3.09 22.06
C THR A 78 -0.60 1.87 22.92
N ARG A 79 -0.42 0.70 22.29
CA ARG A 79 -0.19 -0.57 22.98
C ARG A 79 0.89 -1.38 22.28
N PRO A 80 1.64 -2.23 23.02
CA PRO A 80 2.62 -3.09 22.42
C PRO A 80 2.01 -4.10 21.42
N GLY A 81 2.67 -4.33 20.30
CA GLY A 81 2.21 -5.21 19.24
C GLY A 81 3.29 -5.72 18.32
N ILE A 82 2.86 -6.40 17.27
CA ILE A 82 3.69 -6.98 16.23
C ILE A 82 3.52 -6.22 14.92
N ALA A 83 4.60 -6.07 14.17
CA ALA A 83 4.53 -5.63 12.79
C ALA A 83 4.20 -6.82 11.87
N LEU A 84 3.21 -6.67 11.02
CA LEU A 84 2.82 -7.65 10.01
C LEU A 84 3.26 -7.12 8.66
N ASP A 85 4.37 -7.63 8.15
CA ASP A 85 4.95 -7.21 6.89
C ASP A 85 4.42 -8.05 5.73
N LEU A 86 3.83 -7.36 4.77
CA LEU A 86 3.16 -7.93 3.60
C LEU A 86 4.06 -7.94 2.36
N THR A 87 5.33 -7.52 2.45
CA THR A 87 6.23 -7.40 1.29
C THR A 87 6.55 -8.73 0.60
N GLN A 88 6.33 -9.86 1.26
CA GLN A 88 6.47 -11.19 0.65
C GLN A 88 5.26 -11.61 -0.20
N LEU A 89 4.11 -10.95 -0.01
CA LEU A 89 2.94 -11.10 -0.86
C LEU A 89 3.14 -10.21 -2.11
N ASN A 90 4.09 -10.58 -2.98
CA ASN A 90 4.56 -9.76 -4.10
C ASN A 90 4.31 -10.39 -5.49
N ARG A 91 3.30 -11.25 -5.61
CA ARG A 91 2.95 -11.92 -6.87
C ARG A 91 1.86 -11.17 -7.64
N VAL A 92 1.94 -11.26 -8.96
CA VAL A 92 0.80 -10.98 -9.85
C VAL A 92 -0.06 -12.25 -9.89
N VAL A 93 -1.23 -12.21 -9.27
CA VAL A 93 -2.12 -13.37 -9.11
C VAL A 93 -2.81 -13.72 -10.42
N ASP A 94 -3.29 -12.69 -11.12
CA ASP A 94 -3.99 -12.85 -12.38
C ASP A 94 -3.80 -11.61 -13.24
N PHE A 95 -3.49 -11.79 -14.50
CA PHE A 95 -3.34 -10.68 -15.43
C PHE A 95 -4.01 -11.04 -16.75
N GLN A 96 -5.05 -10.27 -17.07
CA GLN A 96 -5.91 -10.54 -18.21
C GLN A 96 -6.02 -9.26 -19.06
N PRO A 97 -5.10 -9.08 -20.04
CA PRO A 97 -5.03 -7.85 -20.82
C PRO A 97 -6.24 -7.66 -21.75
N ALA A 98 -6.90 -8.75 -22.16
CA ALA A 98 -8.11 -8.70 -22.98
C ALA A 98 -9.32 -8.14 -22.21
N ASP A 99 -9.47 -8.52 -20.95
CA ASP A 99 -10.55 -8.05 -20.07
C ASP A 99 -10.19 -6.74 -19.34
N LEU A 100 -8.98 -6.21 -19.59
CA LEU A 100 -8.45 -5.01 -18.95
C LEU A 100 -8.47 -5.11 -17.42
N THR A 101 -8.08 -6.26 -16.88
CA THR A 101 -8.02 -6.48 -15.43
C THR A 101 -6.70 -7.07 -14.98
N VAL A 102 -6.25 -6.67 -13.79
CA VAL A 102 -5.09 -7.27 -13.11
C VAL A 102 -5.41 -7.47 -11.64
N SER A 103 -5.04 -8.62 -11.08
CA SER A 103 -5.10 -8.92 -9.65
C SER A 103 -3.67 -9.11 -9.14
N VAL A 104 -3.30 -8.35 -8.13
CA VAL A 104 -1.96 -8.35 -7.56
C VAL A 104 -2.03 -8.45 -6.05
N GLU A 105 -1.03 -9.09 -5.47
CA GLU A 105 -0.88 -9.14 -4.04
C GLU A 105 -0.47 -7.78 -3.44
N ALA A 106 -0.80 -7.55 -2.18
CA ALA A 106 -0.66 -6.27 -1.51
C ALA A 106 0.79 -5.77 -1.39
N GLY A 107 1.77 -6.68 -1.37
CA GLY A 107 3.20 -6.41 -1.29
C GLY A 107 3.87 -6.08 -2.62
N VAL A 108 3.17 -6.23 -3.75
CA VAL A 108 3.69 -5.78 -5.06
C VAL A 108 3.96 -4.28 -5.00
N THR A 109 5.14 -3.85 -5.42
CA THR A 109 5.47 -2.42 -5.50
C THR A 109 4.84 -1.76 -6.71
N ILE A 110 4.57 -0.45 -6.64
CA ILE A 110 4.00 0.29 -7.79
C ILE A 110 4.92 0.18 -9.02
N ALA A 111 6.23 0.23 -8.82
CA ALA A 111 7.19 0.04 -9.92
C ALA A 111 7.15 -1.38 -10.52
N GLN A 112 6.98 -2.42 -9.70
CA GLN A 112 6.81 -3.79 -10.20
C GLN A 112 5.50 -3.96 -10.97
N LEU A 113 4.41 -3.36 -10.48
CA LEU A 113 3.11 -3.36 -11.18
C LEU A 113 3.23 -2.68 -12.54
N ASP A 114 3.83 -1.49 -12.60
CA ASP A 114 4.03 -0.76 -13.86
C ASP A 114 4.91 -1.54 -14.83
N ALA A 115 6.00 -2.15 -14.35
CA ALA A 115 6.89 -2.95 -15.17
C ALA A 115 6.19 -4.20 -15.76
N ALA A 116 5.35 -4.86 -14.97
CA ALA A 116 4.59 -6.04 -15.40
C ALA A 116 3.57 -5.67 -16.50
N LEU A 117 2.88 -4.53 -16.36
CA LEU A 117 1.85 -4.09 -17.29
C LEU A 117 2.39 -3.42 -18.56
N ALA A 118 3.59 -2.83 -18.48
CA ALA A 118 4.23 -2.14 -19.59
C ALA A 118 4.49 -3.06 -20.79
N GLN A 119 4.67 -4.36 -20.57
CA GLN A 119 4.90 -5.35 -21.63
C GLN A 119 3.72 -5.43 -22.62
N ASP A 120 2.50 -5.19 -22.15
CA ASP A 120 1.26 -5.22 -22.94
C ASP A 120 0.71 -3.82 -23.28
N GLY A 121 1.52 -2.78 -23.05
CA GLY A 121 1.11 -1.39 -23.24
C GLY A 121 -0.09 -1.00 -22.38
N LYS A 122 -0.21 -1.58 -21.18
CA LYS A 122 -1.23 -1.26 -20.19
C LYS A 122 -0.61 -0.57 -18.99
N HIS A 123 -1.43 0.13 -18.23
CA HIS A 123 -1.02 0.79 -17.00
C HIS A 123 -2.21 0.91 -16.04
N VAL A 124 -1.93 0.83 -14.74
CA VAL A 124 -2.89 1.21 -13.70
C VAL A 124 -2.50 2.62 -13.25
N PRO A 125 -3.35 3.64 -13.44
CA PRO A 125 -3.00 5.05 -13.18
C PRO A 125 -3.02 5.40 -11.68
N ILE A 126 -2.22 4.65 -10.93
CA ILE A 126 -1.94 4.87 -9.52
C ILE A 126 -0.49 5.37 -9.43
N SER A 127 -0.32 6.48 -8.74
CA SER A 127 1.00 7.05 -8.50
C SER A 127 1.18 7.23 -7.00
N ALA A 128 2.27 6.68 -6.47
CA ALA A 128 2.71 6.85 -5.10
C ALA A 128 4.16 7.37 -5.07
N PRO A 129 4.52 8.25 -4.12
CA PRO A 129 5.91 8.60 -3.87
C PRO A 129 6.74 7.35 -3.58
N GLN A 130 8.00 7.33 -4.05
CA GLN A 130 8.91 6.18 -3.90
C GLN A 130 8.33 4.88 -4.50
N ALA A 131 7.87 4.91 -5.75
CA ALA A 131 7.21 3.79 -6.44
C ALA A 131 7.97 2.44 -6.37
N GLY A 132 9.30 2.45 -6.26
CA GLY A 132 10.13 1.23 -6.10
C GLY A 132 10.06 0.59 -4.70
N ARG A 133 9.51 1.29 -3.71
CA ARG A 133 9.29 0.78 -2.35
C ARG A 133 7.82 0.77 -1.96
N ALA A 134 7.04 1.74 -2.45
CA ALA A 134 5.62 1.84 -2.15
C ALA A 134 4.89 0.62 -2.68
N THR A 135 4.23 -0.10 -1.79
CA THR A 135 3.42 -1.29 -2.07
C THR A 135 2.00 -0.91 -2.46
N VAL A 136 1.35 -1.72 -3.29
CA VAL A 136 -0.05 -1.55 -3.70
C VAL A 136 -0.98 -1.49 -2.49
N GLY A 137 -0.86 -2.45 -1.55
CA GLY A 137 -1.69 -2.50 -0.34
C GLY A 137 -1.49 -1.27 0.54
N GLY A 138 -0.24 -0.84 0.74
CA GLY A 138 0.08 0.38 1.46
C GLY A 138 -0.50 1.64 0.81
N THR A 139 -0.46 1.72 -0.52
CA THR A 139 -1.02 2.86 -1.29
C THR A 139 -2.53 2.91 -1.17
N LEU A 140 -3.21 1.77 -1.23
CA LEU A 140 -4.65 1.66 -0.99
C LEU A 140 -5.02 1.98 0.45
N ALA A 141 -4.33 1.39 1.44
CA ALA A 141 -4.61 1.61 2.85
C ALA A 141 -4.44 3.08 3.24
N THR A 142 -3.43 3.77 2.71
CA THR A 142 -3.18 5.20 2.97
C THR A 142 -4.02 6.13 2.12
N GLY A 143 -4.61 5.65 1.01
CA GLY A 143 -5.34 6.49 0.06
C GLY A 143 -4.47 7.54 -0.62
N VAL A 144 -3.14 7.37 -0.61
CA VAL A 144 -2.20 8.31 -1.21
C VAL A 144 -2.41 8.37 -2.71
N SER A 145 -2.46 9.59 -3.24
CA SER A 145 -2.66 9.86 -4.67
C SER A 145 -1.61 10.83 -5.18
N GLY A 146 -0.92 10.46 -6.25
CA GLY A 146 0.04 11.31 -6.96
C GLY A 146 -0.62 12.28 -7.98
N PRO A 147 0.19 12.94 -8.82
CA PRO A 147 -0.26 13.97 -9.77
C PRO A 147 -1.22 13.44 -10.84
N LEU A 148 -1.17 12.13 -11.13
CA LEU A 148 -2.10 11.46 -12.05
C LEU A 148 -3.56 11.59 -11.62
N ARG A 149 -3.82 11.91 -10.34
CA ARG A 149 -5.18 12.13 -9.83
C ARG A 149 -5.98 13.15 -10.63
N ALA A 150 -5.34 14.20 -11.15
CA ALA A 150 -6.04 15.24 -11.90
C ALA A 150 -6.69 14.70 -13.19
N ALA A 151 -6.08 13.70 -13.83
CA ALA A 151 -6.57 13.11 -15.07
C ALA A 151 -7.36 11.81 -14.84
N TYR A 152 -6.94 10.98 -13.89
CA TYR A 152 -7.43 9.61 -13.72
C TYR A 152 -8.24 9.37 -12.44
N GLY A 153 -8.29 10.33 -11.50
CA GLY A 153 -9.02 10.17 -10.24
C GLY A 153 -8.21 9.47 -9.14
N LEU A 154 -8.89 8.89 -8.16
CA LEU A 154 -8.25 8.29 -6.98
C LEU A 154 -7.93 6.80 -7.21
N PRO A 155 -6.95 6.23 -6.48
CA PRO A 155 -6.66 4.78 -6.56
C PRO A 155 -7.89 3.89 -6.34
N ARG A 156 -8.80 4.29 -5.45
CA ARG A 156 -10.08 3.58 -5.20
C ARG A 156 -11.01 3.52 -6.41
N ASP A 157 -10.91 4.47 -7.34
CA ASP A 157 -11.79 4.52 -8.51
C ASP A 157 -11.37 3.49 -9.57
N TRP A 158 -10.15 2.95 -9.45
CA TRP A 158 -9.57 1.91 -10.30
C TRP A 158 -9.67 0.50 -9.69
N LEU A 159 -9.99 0.41 -8.40
CA LEU A 159 -10.15 -0.83 -7.67
C LEU A 159 -11.53 -1.45 -7.95
N ILE A 160 -11.55 -2.66 -8.49
CA ILE A 160 -12.78 -3.41 -8.81
C ILE A 160 -13.01 -4.59 -7.87
N GLY A 161 -11.96 -5.09 -7.21
CA GLY A 161 -12.03 -6.14 -6.22
C GLY A 161 -10.91 -6.02 -5.19
N ILE A 162 -11.14 -6.54 -3.99
CA ILE A 162 -10.16 -6.57 -2.92
C ILE A 162 -10.37 -7.83 -2.08
N ASN A 163 -9.27 -8.48 -1.72
CA ASN A 163 -9.28 -9.51 -0.69
C ASN A 163 -8.63 -8.91 0.56
N VAL A 164 -9.31 -9.07 1.69
CA VAL A 164 -8.88 -8.56 2.98
C VAL A 164 -9.01 -9.65 4.03
N VAL A 165 -8.23 -9.54 5.08
CA VAL A 165 -8.36 -10.40 6.26
C VAL A 165 -8.75 -9.54 7.44
N GLY A 166 -9.88 -9.90 8.07
CA GLY A 166 -10.40 -9.23 9.25
C GLY A 166 -9.50 -9.36 10.46
N ALA A 167 -9.72 -8.53 11.47
CA ALA A 167 -8.97 -8.60 12.73
C ALA A 167 -9.13 -9.94 13.46
N ASP A 168 -10.22 -10.67 13.20
CA ASP A 168 -10.50 -12.02 13.70
C ASP A 168 -9.77 -13.13 12.93
N GLY A 169 -9.10 -12.78 11.82
CA GLY A 169 -8.47 -13.73 10.90
C GLY A 169 -9.38 -14.20 9.77
N THR A 170 -10.64 -13.78 9.70
CA THR A 170 -11.55 -14.26 8.65
C THR A 170 -11.20 -13.61 7.30
N PRO A 171 -10.85 -14.39 6.26
CA PRO A 171 -10.66 -13.85 4.92
C PRO A 171 -12.00 -13.44 4.33
N THR A 172 -12.07 -12.21 3.84
CA THR A 172 -13.26 -11.62 3.22
C THR A 172 -12.91 -11.05 1.86
N LYS A 173 -13.81 -11.25 0.89
CA LYS A 173 -13.69 -10.69 -0.45
C LYS A 173 -14.76 -9.65 -0.68
N ALA A 174 -14.37 -8.53 -1.27
CA ALA A 174 -15.27 -7.50 -1.73
C ALA A 174 -15.02 -7.19 -3.21
N GLY A 175 -16.10 -6.85 -3.92
CA GLY A 175 -16.05 -6.57 -5.36
C GLY A 175 -15.93 -7.82 -6.23
N GLY A 176 -15.54 -7.62 -7.49
CA GLY A 176 -15.42 -8.70 -8.47
C GLY A 176 -14.72 -8.25 -9.74
N LYS A 177 -14.33 -9.22 -10.57
CA LYS A 177 -13.70 -8.99 -11.89
C LYS A 177 -14.75 -8.61 -12.95
N VAL A 178 -15.65 -7.70 -12.60
CA VAL A 178 -16.77 -7.30 -13.45
C VAL A 178 -16.86 -5.79 -13.55
N VAL A 179 -17.15 -5.29 -14.75
CA VAL A 179 -17.21 -3.85 -15.04
C VAL A 179 -18.38 -3.18 -14.31
N LYS A 180 -19.49 -3.90 -14.14
CA LYS A 180 -20.66 -3.43 -13.39
C LYS A 180 -20.87 -4.34 -12.19
N ASN A 181 -20.63 -3.78 -11.01
CA ASN A 181 -21.05 -4.39 -9.76
C ASN A 181 -22.16 -3.53 -9.17
N VAL A 182 -23.40 -4.03 -9.24
CA VAL A 182 -24.61 -3.33 -8.76
C VAL A 182 -25.20 -4.05 -7.54
N THR A 183 -24.49 -5.05 -7.02
CA THR A 183 -24.97 -5.89 -5.91
C THR A 183 -24.23 -5.55 -4.62
N GLY A 184 -24.97 -5.09 -3.63
CA GLY A 184 -24.46 -4.84 -2.28
C GLY A 184 -23.75 -3.51 -2.10
N TYR A 185 -23.01 -3.40 -0.99
CA TYR A 185 -22.25 -2.20 -0.63
C TYR A 185 -20.88 -2.20 -1.31
N ASP A 186 -20.40 -1.01 -1.69
CA ASP A 186 -19.04 -0.82 -2.22
C ASP A 186 -18.01 -0.85 -1.09
N LEU A 187 -17.74 -2.05 -0.57
CA LEU A 187 -16.77 -2.28 0.49
C LEU A 187 -15.33 -2.03 0.02
N ASN A 188 -15.05 -2.07 -1.28
CA ASN A 188 -13.71 -1.76 -1.82
C ASN A 188 -13.29 -0.34 -1.43
N ARG A 189 -14.24 0.61 -1.56
CA ARG A 189 -14.01 2.01 -1.17
C ARG A 189 -13.90 2.21 0.34
N LEU A 190 -14.50 1.34 1.15
CA LEU A 190 -14.40 1.38 2.62
C LEU A 190 -12.99 1.04 3.09
N TYR A 191 -12.35 0.03 2.49
CA TYR A 191 -11.00 -0.38 2.88
C TYR A 191 -9.91 0.58 2.37
N THR A 192 -10.18 1.30 1.28
CA THR A 192 -9.23 2.29 0.74
C THR A 192 -9.22 3.55 1.63
N GLY A 193 -8.06 3.89 2.19
CA GLY A 193 -7.92 4.97 3.18
C GLY A 193 -8.18 4.54 4.63
N SER A 194 -8.35 3.24 4.90
CA SER A 194 -8.57 2.70 6.25
C SER A 194 -7.31 2.69 7.14
N LEU A 195 -6.13 2.98 6.59
CA LEU A 195 -4.82 2.90 7.27
C LEU A 195 -4.52 1.51 7.88
N GLY A 196 -5.20 0.46 7.42
CA GLY A 196 -5.07 -0.90 7.98
C GLY A 196 -5.79 -1.10 9.32
N THR A 197 -6.67 -0.18 9.72
CA THR A 197 -7.42 -0.27 10.99
C THR A 197 -8.65 -1.18 10.90
N LEU A 198 -9.26 -1.31 9.73
CA LEU A 198 -10.46 -2.11 9.51
C LEU A 198 -10.14 -3.57 9.17
N ALA A 199 -9.17 -3.78 8.28
CA ALA A 199 -8.73 -5.09 7.83
C ALA A 199 -7.34 -4.98 7.18
N VAL A 200 -6.67 -6.11 7.03
CA VAL A 200 -5.39 -6.22 6.31
C VAL A 200 -5.67 -6.55 4.86
N ILE A 201 -5.22 -5.70 3.93
CA ILE A 201 -5.38 -5.92 2.49
C ILE A 201 -4.33 -6.95 2.04
N THR A 202 -4.75 -8.06 1.44
CA THR A 202 -3.86 -9.12 0.94
C THR A 202 -3.76 -9.15 -0.58
N GLU A 203 -4.84 -8.83 -1.29
CA GLU A 203 -4.88 -8.77 -2.75
C GLU A 203 -5.77 -7.62 -3.21
N ALA A 204 -5.41 -7.00 -4.34
CA ALA A 204 -6.18 -5.96 -4.98
C ALA A 204 -6.33 -6.25 -6.48
N THR A 205 -7.56 -6.11 -6.97
CA THR A 205 -7.88 -6.22 -8.39
C THR A 205 -8.20 -4.85 -8.97
N PHE A 206 -7.49 -4.47 -10.02
CA PHE A 206 -7.64 -3.21 -10.73
C PHE A 206 -8.18 -3.40 -12.14
N LYS A 207 -8.89 -2.38 -12.61
CA LYS A 207 -9.11 -2.16 -14.04
C LYS A 207 -7.86 -1.51 -14.67
N LEU A 208 -7.63 -1.77 -15.95
CA LEU A 208 -6.47 -1.30 -16.68
C LEU A 208 -6.84 -0.15 -17.63
N ALA A 209 -5.91 0.79 -17.79
CA ALA A 209 -5.94 1.80 -18.84
C ALA A 209 -4.90 1.47 -19.93
N PRO A 210 -5.10 1.91 -21.18
CA PRO A 210 -4.01 1.93 -22.15
C PRO A 210 -2.89 2.85 -21.64
N ALA A 211 -1.63 2.44 -21.83
CA ALA A 211 -0.50 3.30 -21.55
C ALA A 211 -0.52 4.53 -22.48
N PRO A 212 -0.18 5.73 -22.00
CA PRO A 212 -0.11 6.91 -22.85
C PRO A 212 0.94 6.70 -23.95
N VAL A 213 0.56 7.02 -25.19
CA VAL A 213 1.46 6.91 -26.36
C VAL A 213 2.65 7.84 -26.17
N ASP A 214 2.36 9.09 -25.82
CA ASP A 214 3.35 10.15 -25.58
C ASP A 214 3.04 10.90 -24.28
N TRP A 215 4.09 11.39 -23.62
CA TRP A 215 3.96 12.29 -22.48
C TRP A 215 5.10 13.30 -22.48
N ALA A 216 4.83 14.49 -21.95
CA ALA A 216 5.81 15.54 -21.77
C ALA A 216 5.62 16.20 -20.40
N VAL A 217 6.73 16.52 -19.73
CA VAL A 217 6.72 17.29 -18.48
C VAL A 217 7.18 18.71 -18.78
N VAL A 218 6.33 19.68 -18.46
CA VAL A 218 6.65 21.11 -18.58
C VAL A 218 6.99 21.64 -17.19
N VAL A 219 8.23 22.08 -17.01
CA VAL A 219 8.67 22.76 -15.79
C VAL A 219 8.64 24.28 -16.03
N ALA A 220 7.73 24.97 -15.36
CA ALA A 220 7.59 26.43 -15.43
C ALA A 220 7.94 27.07 -14.08
N SER A 221 8.69 28.16 -14.11
CA SER A 221 8.99 28.98 -12.93
C SER A 221 8.33 30.34 -13.06
N PHE A 222 7.66 30.79 -11.99
CA PHE A 222 6.95 32.07 -11.95
C PHE A 222 7.66 32.99 -10.95
N ARG A 223 7.91 34.25 -11.33
CA ARG A 223 8.54 35.25 -10.43
C ARG A 223 7.62 35.68 -9.29
N HIS A 224 6.30 35.61 -9.50
CA HIS A 224 5.27 35.89 -8.51
C HIS A 224 4.23 34.78 -8.62
N ALA A 225 3.98 34.06 -7.52
CA ALA A 225 2.83 33.16 -7.46
C ALA A 225 1.58 34.01 -7.16
N PRO A 226 0.56 34.05 -8.03
CA PRO A 226 -0.73 34.59 -7.64
C PRO A 226 -1.39 33.59 -6.68
N VAL A 227 -0.97 33.59 -5.42
CA VAL A 227 -1.66 32.83 -4.37
C VAL A 227 -2.92 33.61 -4.01
N ARG A 228 -4.02 33.32 -4.71
CA ARG A 228 -5.35 33.40 -4.10
C ARG A 228 -5.76 31.95 -3.83
N THR A 229 -6.02 31.68 -2.55
CA THR A 229 -6.43 30.42 -1.91
C THR A 229 -5.39 29.30 -1.80
N CYS A 230 -4.43 29.48 -0.87
CA CYS A 230 -3.97 28.34 -0.06
C CYS A 230 -5.00 28.10 1.05
N SER A 231 -5.72 26.98 0.96
CA SER A 231 -6.42 26.42 2.12
C SER A 231 -5.38 25.99 3.17
N PRO A 232 -5.57 26.24 4.48
CA PRO A 232 -4.53 26.12 5.50
C PRO A 232 -4.08 24.68 5.86
N ASN A 233 -4.34 23.66 5.03
CA ASN A 233 -4.13 22.25 5.42
C ASN A 233 -3.20 21.44 4.50
N ILE A 234 -2.37 22.07 3.67
CA ILE A 234 -1.30 21.38 2.96
C ILE A 234 0.05 21.88 3.48
N THR A 235 0.56 21.21 4.51
CA THR A 235 1.97 21.28 4.89
C THR A 235 2.77 20.53 3.83
N LEU A 236 3.41 21.26 2.92
CA LEU A 236 4.51 20.72 2.14
C LEU A 236 5.71 20.57 3.08
N PRO A 237 6.18 19.34 3.38
CA PRO A 237 7.47 19.20 4.04
C PRO A 237 8.49 19.43 2.94
N LEU A 238 9.25 20.51 3.04
CA LEU A 238 10.64 20.66 2.57
C LEU A 238 10.92 22.16 2.54
N GLY A 239 11.75 22.61 3.48
CA GLY A 239 12.37 23.93 3.47
C GLY A 239 13.32 24.07 2.28
N CYS A 240 12.77 24.24 1.09
CA CYS A 240 13.53 24.55 -0.12
C CYS A 240 13.57 26.06 -0.31
N SER A 241 14.75 26.64 -0.09
CA SER A 241 15.07 27.98 -0.56
C SER A 241 15.04 28.01 -2.08
N CYS A 242 14.36 29.03 -2.62
CA CYS A 242 14.08 29.17 -4.04
C CYS A 242 15.33 29.70 -4.76
N SER A 243 15.93 28.90 -5.64
CA SER A 243 16.92 29.36 -6.63
C SER A 243 16.44 29.00 -8.04
N PRO A 244 16.50 29.93 -9.02
CA PRO A 244 15.90 29.72 -10.33
C PRO A 244 16.90 29.05 -11.28
N VAL A 245 16.69 27.78 -11.63
CA VAL A 245 17.38 27.16 -12.76
C VAL A 245 16.39 26.47 -13.70
N LYS A 246 16.36 26.98 -14.94
CA LYS A 246 15.66 26.44 -16.11
C LYS A 246 16.39 25.18 -16.60
N ARG A 247 15.67 24.06 -16.75
CA ARG A 247 16.01 22.99 -17.71
C ARG A 247 14.75 22.23 -18.10
N LEU A 248 14.44 22.21 -19.40
CA LEU A 248 13.51 21.27 -20.00
C LEU A 248 14.24 19.92 -20.09
N LEU A 249 13.68 18.88 -19.46
CA LEU A 249 14.12 17.51 -19.63
C LEU A 249 13.02 16.78 -20.39
N THR A 250 13.22 16.57 -21.68
CA THR A 250 12.52 15.54 -22.45
C THR A 250 13.35 14.27 -22.35
N CYS A 251 12.76 13.20 -21.85
CA CYS A 251 13.40 11.89 -21.76
C CYS A 251 12.76 10.97 -22.82
N PRO A 252 13.50 10.51 -23.84
CA PRO A 252 13.05 9.39 -24.66
C PRO A 252 13.18 8.09 -23.86
N ARG A 253 12.30 7.11 -24.12
CA ARG A 253 12.29 5.79 -23.44
C ARG A 253 13.67 5.10 -23.52
N PRO A 254 14.07 4.29 -22.52
CA PRO A 254 15.12 3.30 -22.70
C PRO A 254 14.73 2.23 -23.72
#